data_AF-A0A4Z2EIL2-F1
#
_entry.id   AF-A0A4Z2EIL2-F1
#
_cell.length_a   1.000
_cell.length_b   1.000
_cell.length_c   1.000
_cell.angle_alpha   90.00
_cell.angle_beta   90.00
_cell.angle_gamma   90.00
#
_symmetry.space_group_name_H-M   'P 1'
#
loop_
_entity.id
_entity.type
_entity.pdbx_description
1 polymer ?
#
loop_
_entity_poly.entity_id
_entity_poly.type
_entity_poly.pdbx_seq_one_letter_code
_entity_poly.pdbx_strand_id
1 'polypeptide(L)'
;MEPFTDSPRLRSDSMSSSLSQGSRSKAVLRQRLTRLLTCIEDMSSDDEASGEVSRTLDEAFHLCGRFVPTDAFRLLIVTWNVATAEPPEDVTSLLQLDGQPPTDLYVIGLQEVNASPVRFISDLLVEDAWSHVFMDTLGPRGFVKVRGKGNI
;
A
#
# COMPACT_ATOMS: atom_id res chain seq x y z
N MET A 1 -2.86 69.31 -15.98
CA MET A 1 -4.20 68.75 -16.19
C MET A 1 -4.37 68.67 -17.70
N GLU A 2 -3.99 67.53 -18.28
CA GLU A 2 -4.11 67.12 -19.70
C GLU A 2 -4.06 65.58 -19.69
N PRO A 3 -4.96 64.86 -20.38
CA PRO A 3 -5.15 63.42 -20.17
C PRO A 3 -4.28 62.55 -21.08
N PHE A 4 -3.81 61.44 -20.53
CA PHE A 4 -3.06 60.37 -21.19
C PHE A 4 -3.95 59.59 -22.18
N THR A 5 -3.54 59.52 -23.45
CA THR A 5 -3.95 58.46 -24.38
C THR A 5 -2.81 57.47 -24.50
N ASP A 6 -2.91 56.33 -23.81
CA ASP A 6 -1.95 55.24 -23.95
C ASP A 6 -2.69 53.98 -24.41
N SER A 7 -2.16 53.39 -25.48
CA SER A 7 -2.77 52.30 -26.25
C SER A 7 -2.98 51.04 -25.39
N PRO A 8 -4.00 50.20 -25.68
CA PRO A 8 -4.12 48.93 -25.00
C PRO A 8 -2.96 48.02 -25.43
N ARG A 9 -1.99 47.85 -24.51
CA ARG A 9 -0.96 46.81 -24.59
C ARG A 9 -1.65 45.45 -24.72
N LEU A 10 -1.43 44.78 -25.85
CA LEU A 10 -1.64 43.34 -26.00
C LEU A 10 -0.90 42.64 -24.84
N ARG A 11 -1.63 42.12 -23.87
CA ARG A 11 -1.06 41.18 -22.90
C ARG A 11 -1.09 39.80 -23.52
N SER A 12 0.11 39.26 -23.71
CA SER A 12 0.39 37.91 -24.17
C SER A 12 -0.32 36.87 -23.30
N ASP A 13 -1.17 36.06 -23.92
CA ASP A 13 -1.66 34.81 -23.33
C ASP A 13 -0.50 33.81 -23.27
N SER A 14 0.14 33.73 -22.10
CA SER A 14 1.03 32.61 -21.80
C SER A 14 0.16 31.43 -21.38
N MET A 15 -0.12 30.57 -22.36
CA MET A 15 -0.78 29.28 -22.18
C MET A 15 0.01 28.38 -21.24
N SER A 16 -0.61 28.04 -20.10
CA SER A 16 -0.31 26.85 -19.32
C SER A 16 -0.59 25.60 -20.17
N SER A 17 0.42 25.09 -20.86
CA SER A 17 0.30 24.04 -21.88
C SER A 17 0.45 22.60 -21.36
N SER A 18 0.59 22.38 -20.04
CA SER A 18 0.85 21.04 -19.48
C SER A 18 -0.39 20.23 -19.09
N LEU A 19 -1.55 20.87 -18.89
CA LEU A 19 -2.80 20.19 -18.49
C LEU A 19 -3.57 19.58 -19.67
N SER A 20 -3.34 20.05 -20.91
CA SER A 20 -4.18 19.73 -22.07
C SER A 20 -3.76 18.46 -22.81
N GLN A 21 -2.46 18.12 -22.84
CA GLN A 21 -1.98 16.92 -23.52
C GLN A 21 -2.45 15.63 -22.83
N GLY A 22 -2.36 15.56 -21.49
CA GLY A 22 -2.80 14.39 -20.72
C GLY A 22 -4.31 14.11 -20.87
N SER A 23 -5.12 15.15 -21.02
CA SER A 23 -6.58 15.02 -21.20
C SER A 23 -6.96 14.53 -22.61
N ARG A 24 -6.25 14.98 -23.66
CA ARG A 24 -6.51 14.55 -25.05
C ARG A 24 -6.09 13.10 -25.26
N SER A 25 -4.93 12.68 -24.73
CA SER A 25 -4.46 11.29 -24.79
C SER A 25 -5.43 10.33 -24.10
N LYS A 26 -5.97 10.72 -22.94
CA LYS A 26 -6.99 9.93 -22.21
C LYS A 26 -8.31 9.85 -22.98
N ALA A 27 -8.77 10.93 -23.60
CA ALA A 27 -10.00 10.93 -24.39
C ALA A 27 -9.90 9.98 -25.60
N VAL A 28 -8.77 10.02 -26.32
CA VAL A 28 -8.49 9.10 -27.44
C VAL A 28 -8.44 7.64 -26.96
N LEU A 29 -7.81 7.37 -25.82
CA LEU A 29 -7.75 6.02 -25.26
C LEU A 29 -9.15 5.49 -24.91
N ARG A 30 -9.98 6.30 -24.22
CA ARG A 30 -11.36 5.92 -23.89
C ARG A 30 -12.17 5.61 -25.14
N GLN A 31 -12.05 6.43 -26.18
CA GLN A 31 -12.73 6.18 -27.44
C GLN A 31 -12.30 4.84 -28.08
N ARG A 32 -10.99 4.53 -28.06
CA ARG A 32 -10.48 3.25 -28.58
C ARG A 32 -10.96 2.06 -27.75
N LEU A 33 -11.04 2.21 -26.44
CA LEU A 33 -11.46 1.16 -25.52
C LEU A 33 -12.96 0.88 -25.66
N THR A 34 -13.79 1.92 -25.80
CA THR A 34 -15.22 1.76 -26.12
C THR A 34 -15.40 1.04 -27.46
N ARG A 35 -14.63 1.39 -28.49
CA ARG A 35 -14.70 0.71 -29.79
C ARG A 35 -14.32 -0.76 -29.70
N LEU A 36 -13.32 -1.10 -28.87
CA LEU A 36 -12.94 -2.48 -28.62
C LEU A 36 -14.05 -3.26 -27.93
N LEU A 37 -14.68 -2.68 -26.89
CA LEU A 37 -15.78 -3.33 -26.17
C LEU A 37 -16.97 -3.64 -27.09
N THR A 38 -17.37 -2.70 -27.94
CA THR A 38 -18.44 -2.93 -28.94
C THR A 38 -18.06 -4.06 -29.89
N CYS A 39 -16.81 -4.11 -30.37
CA CYS A 39 -16.35 -5.19 -31.24
C CYS A 39 -16.38 -6.55 -30.55
N ILE A 40 -16.06 -6.61 -29.24
CA ILE A 40 -16.10 -7.85 -28.45
C ILE A 40 -17.54 -8.32 -28.24
N GLU A 41 -18.48 -7.41 -27.99
CA GLU A 41 -19.91 -7.74 -27.86
C GLU A 41 -20.48 -8.35 -29.15
N ASP A 42 -19.99 -7.90 -30.31
CA ASP A 42 -20.40 -8.40 -31.64
C ASP A 42 -19.76 -9.75 -32.01
N MET A 43 -18.74 -10.23 -31.28
CA MET A 43 -18.00 -11.49 -31.55
C MET A 43 -18.72 -12.77 -31.08
N SER A 44 -19.99 -12.67 -30.70
CA SER A 44 -20.85 -13.67 -30.02
C SER A 44 -20.86 -15.12 -30.56
N SER A 45 -20.26 -15.42 -31.72
CA SER A 45 -20.25 -16.77 -32.33
C SER A 45 -18.89 -17.45 -32.50
N ASP A 46 -17.77 -16.79 -32.15
CA ASP A 46 -16.42 -17.33 -32.35
C ASP A 46 -15.67 -17.47 -31.00
N ASP A 47 -15.80 -18.65 -30.40
CA ASP A 47 -15.23 -18.97 -29.09
C ASP A 47 -13.68 -18.94 -29.10
N GLU A 48 -13.05 -19.26 -30.23
CA GLU A 48 -11.58 -19.24 -30.36
C GLU A 48 -11.05 -17.81 -30.37
N ALA A 49 -11.68 -16.94 -31.16
CA ALA A 49 -11.32 -15.52 -31.22
C ALA A 49 -11.61 -14.81 -29.88
N SER A 50 -12.71 -15.14 -29.21
CA SER A 50 -13.04 -14.62 -27.87
C SER A 50 -12.00 -15.02 -26.82
N GLY A 51 -11.52 -16.27 -26.88
CA GLY A 51 -10.45 -16.77 -26.03
C GLY A 51 -9.14 -16.01 -26.21
N GLU A 52 -8.71 -15.76 -27.46
CA GLU A 52 -7.46 -15.04 -27.74
C GLU A 52 -7.54 -13.57 -27.34
N VAL A 53 -8.69 -12.91 -27.52
CA VAL A 53 -8.92 -11.54 -27.05
C VAL A 53 -8.84 -11.46 -25.54
N SER A 54 -9.45 -12.41 -24.83
CA SER A 54 -9.39 -12.49 -23.36
C SER A 54 -7.96 -12.67 -22.87
N ARG A 55 -7.19 -13.58 -23.49
CA ARG A 55 -5.77 -13.80 -23.18
C ARG A 55 -4.93 -12.54 -23.39
N THR A 56 -5.17 -11.82 -24.49
CA THR A 56 -4.48 -10.56 -24.81
C THR A 56 -4.84 -9.44 -23.83
N LEU A 57 -6.11 -9.37 -23.41
CA LEU A 57 -6.56 -8.42 -22.39
C LEU A 57 -5.93 -8.72 -21.04
N ASP A 58 -5.83 -9.99 -20.65
CA ASP A 58 -5.15 -10.39 -19.41
C ASP A 58 -3.66 -10.01 -19.43
N GLU A 59 -2.96 -10.22 -20.56
CA GLU A 59 -1.58 -9.76 -20.73
C GLU A 59 -1.47 -8.23 -20.63
N ALA A 60 -2.41 -7.49 -21.24
CA ALA A 60 -2.45 -6.03 -21.16
C ALA A 60 -2.78 -5.53 -19.75
N PHE A 61 -3.69 -6.19 -19.03
CA PHE A 61 -3.99 -5.92 -17.63
C PHE A 61 -2.82 -6.27 -16.72
N HIS A 62 -2.08 -7.33 -17.02
CA HIS A 62 -0.86 -7.69 -16.29
C HIS A 62 0.24 -6.63 -16.52
N LEU A 63 0.40 -6.13 -17.75
CA LEU A 63 1.32 -5.03 -18.06
C LEU A 63 0.90 -3.72 -17.39
N CYS A 64 -0.39 -3.38 -17.40
CA CYS A 64 -0.94 -2.25 -16.65
C CYS A 64 -0.88 -2.49 -15.13
N GLY A 65 -0.93 -3.74 -14.70
CA GLY A 65 -0.81 -4.22 -13.32
C GLY A 65 0.57 -3.97 -12.74
N ARG A 66 1.61 -3.91 -13.58
CA ARG A 66 2.93 -3.38 -13.18
C ARG A 66 2.91 -1.89 -12.83
N PHE A 67 1.82 -1.18 -13.14
CA PHE A 67 1.51 0.18 -12.71
C PHE A 67 0.41 0.27 -11.65
N VAL A 68 -0.16 -0.87 -11.19
CA VAL A 68 -0.77 -0.89 -9.85
C VAL A 68 0.39 -0.59 -8.90
N PRO A 69 0.27 0.40 -7.99
CA PRO A 69 1.37 0.72 -7.11
C PRO A 69 1.84 -0.55 -6.40
N THR A 70 3.02 -1.02 -6.75
CA THR A 70 3.76 -2.04 -6.00
C THR A 70 4.10 -1.56 -4.58
N ASP A 71 3.85 -0.27 -4.31
CA ASP A 71 4.00 0.40 -3.02
C ASP A 71 2.72 0.35 -2.18
N ALA A 72 1.88 -0.68 -2.35
CA ALA A 72 0.79 -0.91 -1.40
C ALA A 72 1.40 -1.22 -0.04
N PHE A 73 1.23 -0.30 0.92
CA PHE A 73 1.71 -0.48 2.28
C PHE A 73 0.99 -1.64 2.97
N ARG A 74 1.73 -2.67 3.34
CA ARG A 74 1.22 -3.91 3.93
C ARG A 74 1.30 -3.86 5.45
N LEU A 75 0.13 -3.95 6.07
CA LEU A 75 -0.04 -3.97 7.52
C LEU A 75 -0.46 -5.37 7.97
N LEU A 76 0.27 -5.95 8.93
CA LEU A 76 -0.16 -7.15 9.65
C LEU A 76 -0.54 -6.80 11.08
N ILE A 77 -1.77 -7.15 11.46
CA ILE A 77 -2.25 -7.02 12.84
C ILE A 77 -2.32 -8.41 13.47
N VAL A 78 -1.61 -8.59 14.57
CA VAL A 78 -1.58 -9.83 15.34
C VAL A 78 -2.11 -9.55 16.73
N THR A 79 -3.05 -10.38 17.19
CA THR A 79 -3.51 -10.38 18.57
C THR A 79 -3.29 -11.74 19.20
N TRP A 80 -2.82 -11.77 20.44
CA TRP A 80 -2.59 -13.02 21.17
C TRP A 80 -2.88 -12.87 22.66
N ASN A 81 -3.82 -13.69 23.16
CA ASN A 81 -3.95 -13.91 24.60
C ASN A 81 -2.91 -14.94 25.06
N VAL A 82 -1.97 -14.50 25.90
CA VAL A 82 -0.83 -15.32 26.33
C VAL A 82 -1.09 -16.05 27.65
N ALA A 83 -2.25 -15.82 28.31
CA ALA A 83 -2.62 -16.45 29.57
C ALA A 83 -1.48 -16.45 30.61
N THR A 84 -0.81 -15.31 30.78
CA THR A 84 0.35 -15.07 31.66
C THR A 84 1.64 -15.81 31.30
N ALA A 85 1.70 -16.50 30.16
CA ALA A 85 2.90 -17.19 29.71
C ALA A 85 4.06 -16.23 29.39
N GLU A 86 5.26 -16.79 29.46
CA GLU A 86 6.48 -16.19 28.93
C GLU A 86 6.49 -16.25 27.39
N PRO A 87 7.21 -15.33 26.70
CA PRO A 87 7.34 -15.40 25.27
C PRO A 87 8.05 -16.70 24.84
N PRO A 88 7.61 -17.36 23.75
CA PRO A 88 8.33 -18.49 23.18
C PRO A 88 9.65 -18.00 22.54
N GLU A 89 10.60 -18.92 22.34
CA GLU A 89 11.86 -18.60 21.65
C GLU A 89 11.66 -18.25 20.17
N ASP A 90 10.61 -18.79 19.55
CA ASP A 90 10.29 -18.54 18.14
C ASP A 90 8.86 -18.03 17.98
N VAL A 91 8.72 -16.88 17.31
CA VAL A 91 7.45 -16.23 16.94
C VAL A 91 7.28 -16.11 15.42
N THR A 92 8.15 -16.75 14.62
CA THR A 92 8.19 -16.66 13.15
C THR A 92 6.87 -17.06 12.52
N SER A 93 6.28 -18.15 13.01
CA SER A 93 4.96 -18.63 12.55
C SER A 93 3.82 -17.66 12.90
N LEU A 94 3.86 -17.07 14.10
CA LEU A 94 2.88 -16.07 14.53
C LEU A 94 2.93 -14.81 13.65
N LEU A 95 4.14 -14.41 13.27
CA LEU A 95 4.41 -13.24 12.42
C LEU A 95 4.36 -13.54 10.91
N GLN A 96 4.03 -14.78 10.54
CA GLN A 96 3.89 -15.25 9.15
C GLN A 96 5.10 -14.95 8.27
N LEU A 97 6.30 -15.05 8.84
CA LEU A 97 7.54 -14.59 8.19
C LEU A 97 8.04 -15.51 7.06
N ASP A 98 7.46 -16.71 6.92
CA ASP A 98 7.94 -17.77 6.01
C ASP A 98 7.05 -17.98 4.77
N GLY A 99 5.99 -17.20 4.57
CA GLY A 99 5.01 -17.53 3.52
C GLY A 99 4.11 -16.39 3.03
N GLN A 100 4.40 -15.14 3.38
CA GLN A 100 3.62 -13.98 2.95
C GLN A 100 4.46 -12.98 2.16
N PRO A 101 3.84 -12.15 1.29
CA PRO A 101 4.51 -10.97 0.75
C PRO A 101 5.05 -10.11 1.90
N PRO A 102 6.22 -9.46 1.73
CA PRO A 102 6.88 -8.73 2.82
C PRO A 102 5.93 -7.77 3.56
N THR A 103 5.92 -7.73 4.88
CA THR A 103 5.06 -6.78 5.62
C THR A 103 5.82 -5.48 5.83
N ASP A 104 5.16 -4.33 5.78
CA ASP A 104 5.80 -3.02 6.01
C ASP A 104 5.60 -2.54 7.45
N LEU A 105 4.49 -2.95 8.10
CA LEU A 105 4.20 -2.64 9.50
C LEU A 105 3.54 -3.81 10.23
N TYR A 106 4.07 -4.12 11.41
CA TYR A 106 3.47 -5.06 12.36
C TYR A 106 2.80 -4.29 13.50
N VAL A 107 1.54 -4.63 13.79
CA VAL A 107 0.82 -4.18 14.98
C VAL A 107 0.51 -5.40 15.82
N ILE A 108 1.16 -5.50 16.98
CA ILE A 108 1.06 -6.67 17.85
C ILE A 108 0.37 -6.27 19.16
N GLY A 109 -0.73 -6.94 19.48
CA GLY A 109 -1.48 -6.76 20.72
C GLY A 109 -1.48 -8.03 21.56
N LEU A 110 -0.96 -7.96 22.79
CA LEU A 110 -0.98 -9.08 23.74
C LEU A 110 -2.04 -8.88 24.84
N GLN A 111 -2.68 -9.96 25.26
CA GLN A 111 -3.65 -9.99 26.37
C GLN A 111 -3.19 -10.92 27.48
N GLU A 112 -3.62 -10.64 28.72
CA GLU A 112 -3.24 -11.41 29.92
C GLU A 112 -1.71 -11.55 30.10
N VAL A 113 -0.93 -10.55 29.67
CA VAL A 113 0.51 -10.53 29.91
C VAL A 113 0.78 -10.49 31.41
N ASN A 114 1.71 -11.33 31.89
CA ASN A 114 2.10 -11.35 33.29
C ASN A 114 2.57 -9.96 33.74
N ALA A 115 1.79 -9.33 34.62
CA ALA A 115 2.02 -8.00 35.19
C ALA A 115 2.27 -8.06 36.70
N SER A 116 2.81 -9.17 37.20
CA SER A 116 3.20 -9.26 38.61
C SER A 116 4.07 -8.03 39.00
N PRO A 117 3.91 -7.44 40.19
CA PRO A 117 4.55 -6.16 40.53
C PRO A 117 6.06 -6.13 40.32
N VAL A 118 6.75 -7.23 40.62
CA VAL A 118 8.18 -7.40 40.38
C VAL A 118 8.51 -7.27 38.89
N ARG A 119 7.69 -7.88 38.04
CA ARG A 119 7.86 -7.89 36.58
C ARG A 119 7.48 -6.55 35.96
N PHE A 120 6.45 -5.88 36.47
CA PHE A 120 6.13 -4.51 36.08
C PHE A 120 7.30 -3.54 36.38
N ILE A 121 7.91 -3.62 37.56
CA ILE A 121 9.08 -2.80 37.91
C ILE A 121 10.28 -3.18 37.03
N SER A 122 10.49 -4.46 36.77
CA SER A 122 11.53 -4.93 35.86
C SER A 122 11.36 -4.36 34.45
N ASP A 123 10.14 -4.38 33.92
CA ASP A 123 9.79 -3.85 32.59
C ASP A 123 9.93 -2.31 32.50
N LEU A 124 9.91 -1.60 33.64
CA LEU A 124 10.19 -0.16 33.68
C LEU A 124 11.69 0.15 33.64
N LEU A 125 12.52 -0.78 34.13
CA LEU A 125 13.97 -0.62 34.21
C LEU A 125 14.70 -1.25 33.01
N VAL A 126 14.08 -2.26 32.40
CA VAL A 126 14.61 -3.09 31.30
C VAL A 126 13.50 -3.28 30.27
N GLU A 127 13.86 -3.45 29.00
CA GLU A 127 12.87 -3.78 27.97
C GLU A 127 12.12 -5.08 28.31
N ASP A 128 10.80 -5.08 28.14
CA ASP A 128 9.97 -6.24 28.50
C ASP A 128 10.26 -7.45 27.61
N ALA A 129 10.20 -8.65 28.19
CA ALA A 129 10.62 -9.88 27.52
C ALA A 129 9.88 -10.14 26.19
N TRP A 130 8.61 -9.76 26.08
CA TRP A 130 7.85 -9.90 24.84
C TRP A 130 8.35 -8.95 23.76
N SER A 131 8.58 -7.69 24.10
CA SER A 131 9.22 -6.74 23.18
C SER A 131 10.58 -7.22 22.70
N HIS A 132 11.39 -7.79 23.61
CA HIS A 132 12.70 -8.33 23.27
C HIS A 132 12.60 -9.44 22.22
N VAL A 133 11.75 -10.45 22.44
CA VAL A 133 11.58 -11.57 21.48
C VAL A 133 11.07 -11.10 20.11
N PHE A 134 10.11 -10.16 20.09
CA PHE A 134 9.65 -9.60 18.81
C PHE A 134 10.74 -8.84 18.09
N MET A 135 11.54 -8.04 18.79
CA MET A 135 12.61 -7.25 18.17
C MET A 135 13.83 -8.08 17.80
N ASP A 136 14.13 -9.16 18.51
CA ASP A 136 15.15 -10.14 18.10
C ASP A 136 14.76 -10.84 16.79
N THR A 137 13.46 -11.07 16.58
CA THR A 137 12.95 -11.71 15.36
C THR A 137 12.85 -10.73 14.19
N LEU A 138 12.37 -9.50 14.44
CA LEU A 138 12.07 -8.50 13.41
C LEU A 138 13.26 -7.56 13.11
N GLY A 139 14.10 -7.28 14.10
CA GLY A 139 15.27 -6.39 13.96
C GLY A 139 16.25 -6.82 12.86
N PRO A 140 16.65 -8.10 12.77
CA PRO A 140 17.49 -8.60 11.68
C PRO A 140 16.88 -8.43 10.28
N ARG A 141 15.56 -8.20 10.20
CA ARG A 141 14.82 -7.96 8.96
C ARG A 141 14.63 -6.45 8.67
N GLY A 142 15.23 -5.58 9.47
CA GLY A 142 15.24 -4.12 9.27
C GLY A 142 14.09 -3.36 9.94
N PHE A 143 13.28 -4.03 10.76
CA PHE A 143 12.20 -3.35 11.48
C PHE A 143 12.71 -2.60 12.70
N VAL A 144 12.03 -1.50 13.01
CA VAL A 144 12.26 -0.69 14.20
C VAL A 144 10.99 -0.58 15.03
N LYS A 145 11.14 -0.63 16.35
CA LYS A 145 10.02 -0.43 17.28
C LYS A 145 9.65 1.04 17.33
N VAL A 146 8.45 1.38 16.85
CA VAL A 146 7.94 2.77 16.86
C VAL A 146 7.33 3.14 18.20
N ARG A 147 6.60 2.21 18.84
CA ARG A 147 5.97 2.40 20.15
C ARG A 147 5.89 1.07 20.90
N GLY A 148 6.10 1.10 22.22
CA GLY A 148 5.94 -0.05 23.11
C GLY A 148 4.69 0.04 23.99
N LYS A 149 4.71 -0.65 25.14
CA LYS A 149 3.65 -0.60 26.17
C LYS A 149 3.16 0.84 26.38
N GLY A 150 1.85 1.04 26.20
CA GLY A 150 1.20 2.29 26.59
C GLY A 150 0.93 2.26 28.09
N ASN A 151 1.39 3.28 28.83
CA ASN A 151 0.82 3.56 30.14
C ASN A 151 -0.67 3.87 29.94
N ILE A 152 -1.53 3.06 30.54
CA ILE A 152 -2.95 3.36 30.75
C ILE A 152 -3.09 3.66 32.24
#